data_AF-A0A419A106-F1
#
_entry.id   AF-A0A419A106-F1
#
_cell.length_a   1.000
_cell.length_b   1.000
_cell.length_c   1.000
_cell.angle_alpha   90.00
_cell.angle_beta   90.00
_cell.angle_gamma   90.00
#
_symmetry.space_group_name_H-M   'P 1'
#
loop_
_entity.id
_entity.type
_entity.pdbx_description
1 polymer ?
#
loop_
_entity_poly.entity_id
_entity_poly.type
_entity_poly.pdbx_seq_one_letter_code
_entity_poly.pdbx_strand_id
1 'polypeptide(L)'
;MAVLALYTFGIFARPAEDPANDGFRDLNDPVFATVDRAPGLIARSGYASDPGPQPWGPEVYPRAYHERGDGWSPATLSLWTDAESVWAFTYSGLHAAAMRRGRDWFHKPAWPPYALWWHDGADPPIWAEAVRRHAHLQDHGATPTAFDLRRPFDRAGAPMVLDRDRIRALKPARDAT
;
A
#
# COMPACT_ATOMS: atom_id res chain seq x y z
N MET A 1 -4.26 -1.80 20.91
CA MET A 1 -2.80 -1.88 20.64
C MET A 1 -2.56 -1.22 19.30
N ALA A 2 -1.52 -0.40 19.16
CA ALA A 2 -1.22 0.26 17.88
C ALA A 2 -0.90 -0.77 16.79
N VAL A 3 -1.42 -0.53 15.59
CA VAL A 3 -1.28 -1.36 14.39
C VAL A 3 -0.59 -0.54 13.30
N LEU A 4 0.06 -1.19 12.34
CA LEU A 4 0.76 -0.50 11.28
C LEU A 4 -0.19 -0.24 10.11
N ALA A 5 -0.43 1.02 9.78
CA ALA A 5 -1.17 1.40 8.59
C ALA A 5 -0.23 1.51 7.37
N LEU A 6 -0.71 1.06 6.22
CA LEU A 6 -0.06 1.16 4.92
C LEU A 6 -1.02 1.82 3.93
N TYR A 7 -0.56 2.93 3.35
CA TYR A 7 -1.19 3.58 2.21
C TYR A 7 -0.28 3.45 0.98
N THR A 8 -0.80 3.01 -0.16
CA THR A 8 -0.07 2.98 -1.43
C THR A 8 -0.76 3.87 -2.46
N PHE A 9 0.00 4.44 -3.39
CA PHE A 9 -0.56 5.29 -4.44
C PHE A 9 0.30 5.28 -5.71
N GLY A 10 -0.30 4.90 -6.83
CA GLY A 10 0.25 5.01 -8.17
C GLY A 10 -0.55 5.99 -9.04
N ILE A 11 0.05 6.50 -10.11
CA ILE A 11 -0.65 7.24 -11.17
C ILE A 11 -0.46 6.48 -12.48
N PHE A 12 -1.54 6.05 -13.12
CA PHE A 12 -1.45 5.41 -14.44
C PHE A 12 -0.82 6.36 -15.46
N ALA A 13 0.00 5.81 -16.36
CA ALA A 13 0.64 6.55 -17.44
C ALA A 13 -0.31 6.83 -18.63
N ARG A 14 -1.44 6.12 -18.65
CA ARG A 14 -2.54 6.21 -19.62
C ARG A 14 -3.87 6.25 -18.85
N PRO A 15 -4.98 6.69 -19.48
CA PRO A 15 -6.31 6.60 -18.87
C PRO A 15 -6.59 5.22 -18.27
N ALA A 16 -7.33 5.14 -17.16
CA ALA A 16 -7.48 3.89 -16.41
C ALA A 16 -7.98 2.74 -17.32
N GLU A 17 -8.96 3.01 -18.19
CA GLU A 17 -9.56 2.05 -19.14
C GLU A 17 -8.73 1.77 -20.41
N ASP A 18 -7.57 2.40 -20.58
CA ASP A 18 -6.70 2.13 -21.73
C ASP A 18 -6.23 0.65 -21.72
N PRO A 19 -6.21 -0.05 -22.88
CA PRO A 19 -5.70 -1.42 -22.98
C PRO A 19 -4.25 -1.60 -22.50
N ALA A 20 -3.45 -0.52 -22.46
CA ALA A 20 -2.12 -0.54 -21.83
C ALA A 20 -2.16 -1.02 -20.36
N ASN A 21 -3.28 -0.85 -19.67
CA ASN A 21 -3.50 -1.28 -18.29
C ASN A 21 -4.13 -2.68 -18.16
N ASP A 22 -4.39 -3.42 -19.26
CA ASP A 22 -4.98 -4.77 -19.20
C ASP A 22 -4.18 -5.70 -18.28
N GLY A 23 -2.85 -5.69 -18.43
CA GLY A 23 -1.99 -6.52 -17.58
C GLY A 23 -2.00 -6.13 -16.10
N PHE A 24 -2.36 -4.89 -15.76
CA PHE A 24 -2.59 -4.48 -14.37
C PHE A 24 -3.93 -5.03 -13.87
N ARG A 25 -5.01 -4.85 -14.65
CA ARG A 25 -6.36 -5.36 -14.32
C ARG A 25 -6.34 -6.86 -14.08
N ASP A 26 -5.68 -7.62 -14.97
CA ASP A 26 -5.54 -9.07 -14.87
C ASP A 26 -4.86 -9.53 -13.56
N LEU A 27 -3.98 -8.69 -13.00
CA LEU A 27 -3.22 -8.99 -11.79
C LEU A 27 -3.86 -8.41 -10.52
N ASN A 28 -4.70 -7.39 -10.63
CA ASN A 28 -5.25 -6.65 -9.50
C ASN A 28 -6.06 -7.56 -8.56
N ASP A 29 -7.06 -8.26 -9.09
CA ASP A 29 -7.92 -9.13 -8.29
C ASP A 29 -7.17 -10.32 -7.69
N PRO A 30 -6.31 -11.04 -8.44
CA PRO A 30 -5.42 -12.03 -7.86
C PRO A 30 -4.53 -11.48 -6.74
N VAL A 31 -3.97 -10.28 -6.90
CA VAL A 31 -3.15 -9.64 -5.84
C VAL A 31 -4.00 -9.34 -4.61
N PHE A 32 -5.23 -8.83 -4.76
CA PHE A 32 -6.15 -8.65 -3.64
C PHE A 32 -6.51 -9.98 -2.96
N ALA A 33 -6.75 -11.04 -3.72
CA ALA A 33 -6.98 -12.36 -3.15
C ALA A 33 -5.77 -12.91 -2.37
N THR A 34 -4.54 -12.51 -2.74
CA THR A 34 -3.34 -12.85 -1.96
C THR A 34 -3.18 -11.98 -0.71
N VAL A 35 -3.52 -10.67 -0.77
CA VAL A 35 -3.42 -9.80 0.41
C VAL A 35 -4.38 -10.24 1.51
N ASP A 36 -5.59 -10.64 1.15
CA ASP A 36 -6.63 -11.07 2.10
C ASP A 36 -6.26 -12.36 2.88
N ARG A 37 -5.21 -13.06 2.44
CA ARG A 37 -4.65 -14.24 3.10
C ARG A 37 -3.24 -14.01 3.64
N ALA A 38 -2.72 -12.80 3.52
CA ALA A 38 -1.35 -12.48 3.91
C ALA A 38 -1.19 -12.53 5.43
N PRO A 39 -0.17 -13.25 5.95
CA PRO A 39 0.19 -13.19 7.35
C PRO A 39 0.38 -11.74 7.81
N GLY A 40 -0.23 -11.39 8.95
CA GLY A 40 -0.11 -10.07 9.55
C GLY A 40 -1.05 -9.00 8.96
N LEU A 41 -1.82 -9.28 7.90
CA LEU A 41 -2.92 -8.40 7.52
C LEU A 41 -4.00 -8.44 8.60
N ILE A 42 -4.48 -7.27 9.03
CA ILE A 42 -5.58 -7.12 9.99
C ILE A 42 -6.87 -6.80 9.25
N ALA A 43 -6.83 -5.78 8.38
CA ALA A 43 -7.96 -5.37 7.55
C ALA A 43 -7.46 -4.47 6.41
N ARG A 44 -8.29 -4.26 5.40
CA ARG A 44 -8.07 -3.25 4.37
C ARG A 44 -9.36 -2.50 4.07
N SER A 45 -9.20 -1.27 3.62
CA SER A 45 -10.29 -0.52 3.01
C SER A 45 -10.67 -1.12 1.66
N GLY A 46 -11.95 -1.06 1.32
CA GLY A 46 -12.37 -1.21 -0.07
C GLY A 46 -12.67 0.14 -0.72
N TYR A 47 -13.25 0.09 -1.90
CA TYR A 47 -13.68 1.25 -2.66
C TYR A 47 -15.21 1.35 -2.63
N ALA A 48 -15.75 2.56 -2.70
CA ALA A 48 -17.20 2.76 -2.71
C ALA A 48 -17.87 2.17 -3.96
N SER A 49 -17.12 2.02 -5.06
CA SER A 49 -17.55 1.42 -6.33
C SER A 49 -17.58 -0.11 -6.32
N ASP A 50 -16.95 -0.74 -5.32
CA ASP A 50 -16.63 -2.16 -5.36
C ASP A 50 -17.44 -2.94 -4.32
N PRO A 51 -17.77 -4.23 -4.58
CA PRO A 51 -18.46 -5.08 -3.61
C PRO A 51 -17.55 -5.54 -2.44
N GLY A 52 -16.31 -5.07 -2.39
CA GLY A 52 -15.30 -5.45 -1.40
C GLY A 52 -15.60 -4.98 0.03
N PRO A 53 -14.58 -4.95 0.91
CA PRO A 53 -14.73 -4.40 2.26
C PRO A 53 -15.28 -2.96 2.22
N GLN A 54 -15.96 -2.55 3.30
CA GLN A 54 -16.48 -1.18 3.38
C GLN A 54 -15.35 -0.14 3.24
N PRO A 55 -15.56 0.96 2.49
CA PRO A 55 -14.59 2.03 2.39
C PRO A 55 -14.43 2.73 3.74
N TRP A 56 -13.20 3.11 4.06
CA TRP A 56 -12.86 3.82 5.31
C TRP A 56 -12.95 5.32 5.05
N GLY A 57 -14.19 5.80 5.01
CA GLY A 57 -14.52 7.18 4.62
C GLY A 57 -14.46 7.42 3.11
N PRO A 58 -14.68 8.67 2.66
CA PRO A 58 -14.62 9.03 1.25
C PRO A 58 -13.21 8.89 0.68
N GLU A 59 -13.09 8.27 -0.49
CA GLU A 59 -11.81 8.18 -1.19
C GLU A 59 -11.33 9.57 -1.59
N VAL A 60 -10.05 9.83 -1.31
CA VAL A 60 -9.35 11.07 -1.69
C VAL A 60 -7.95 10.72 -2.13
N TYR A 61 -7.39 11.51 -3.05
CA TYR A 61 -6.08 11.27 -3.63
C TYR A 61 -5.03 12.29 -3.14
N PRO A 62 -3.74 11.94 -3.19
CA PRO A 62 -2.66 12.86 -2.90
C PRO A 62 -2.64 14.02 -3.88
N ARG A 63 -2.08 15.17 -3.46
CA ARG A 63 -1.97 16.40 -4.27
C ARG A 63 -1.26 16.23 -5.63
N ALA A 64 -0.50 15.15 -5.80
CA ALA A 64 0.16 14.82 -7.06
C ALA A 64 -0.82 14.28 -8.11
N TYR A 65 -1.98 13.79 -7.68
CA TYR A 65 -3.05 13.36 -8.56
C TYR A 65 -3.78 14.58 -9.11
N HIS A 66 -3.96 14.58 -10.43
CA HIS A 66 -4.85 15.49 -11.12
C HIS A 66 -5.82 14.63 -11.91
N GLU A 67 -7.12 14.77 -11.64
CA GLU A 67 -8.17 14.11 -12.40
C GLU A 67 -8.11 14.56 -13.87
N ARG A 68 -8.02 13.62 -14.82
CA ARG A 68 -7.94 13.92 -16.25
C ARG A 68 -9.16 13.41 -17.02
N GLY A 69 -10.22 13.00 -16.32
CA GLY A 69 -11.47 12.52 -16.91
C GLY A 69 -11.45 11.02 -17.22
N ASP A 70 -10.51 10.31 -16.61
CA ASP A 70 -10.11 8.93 -16.89
C ASP A 70 -10.29 7.97 -15.72
N GLY A 71 -10.86 8.44 -14.61
CA GLY A 71 -11.82 7.65 -13.85
C GLY A 71 -11.37 7.09 -12.51
N TRP A 72 -10.06 6.99 -12.22
CA TRP A 72 -9.48 6.71 -10.90
C TRP A 72 -7.97 6.48 -11.04
N SER A 73 -7.28 6.34 -9.90
CA SER A 73 -5.90 5.85 -9.89
C SER A 73 -5.67 4.89 -8.74
N PRO A 74 -4.83 3.83 -8.88
CA PRO A 74 -4.71 2.83 -7.85
C PRO A 74 -4.14 3.39 -6.54
N ALA A 75 -4.92 3.24 -5.48
CA ALA A 75 -4.53 3.55 -4.12
C ALA A 75 -5.07 2.49 -3.18
N THR A 76 -4.29 2.00 -2.22
CA THR A 76 -4.80 1.04 -1.23
C THR A 76 -4.55 1.54 0.18
N LEU A 77 -5.42 1.18 1.10
CA LEU A 77 -5.30 1.47 2.53
C LEU A 77 -5.52 0.19 3.33
N SER A 78 -4.57 -0.16 4.19
CA SER A 78 -4.59 -1.41 4.96
C SER A 78 -3.95 -1.27 6.32
N LEU A 79 -4.32 -2.16 7.24
CA LEU A 79 -3.79 -2.29 8.59
C LEU A 79 -3.09 -3.64 8.74
N TRP A 80 -1.93 -3.62 9.38
CA TRP A 80 -1.01 -4.74 9.54
C TRP A 80 -0.51 -4.85 10.97
N THR A 81 -0.02 -6.02 11.36
CA THR A 81 0.56 -6.24 12.69
C THR A 81 1.90 -5.53 12.86
N ASP A 82 2.72 -5.50 11.80
CA ASP A 82 4.11 -5.07 11.80
C ASP A 82 4.65 -4.81 10.37
N ALA A 83 5.85 -4.22 10.31
CA ALA A 83 6.48 -3.80 9.06
C ALA A 83 7.09 -4.99 8.30
N GLU A 84 7.51 -6.05 9.00
CA GLU A 84 8.02 -7.29 8.42
C GLU A 84 6.94 -7.99 7.60
N SER A 85 5.69 -8.01 8.06
CA SER A 85 4.54 -8.57 7.35
C SER A 85 4.24 -7.80 6.07
N VAL A 86 4.26 -6.46 6.15
CA VAL A 86 4.13 -5.60 4.96
C VAL A 86 5.26 -5.88 3.97
N TRP A 87 6.51 -5.96 4.43
CA TRP A 87 7.65 -6.25 3.56
C TRP A 87 7.52 -7.62 2.88
N ALA A 88 7.20 -8.66 3.66
CA ALA A 88 7.09 -10.02 3.18
C ALA A 88 6.02 -10.14 2.07
N PHE A 89 4.85 -9.52 2.24
CA PHE A 89 3.81 -9.45 1.23
C PHE A 89 4.25 -8.63 0.00
N THR A 90 4.80 -7.43 0.21
CA THR A 90 5.09 -6.48 -0.87
C THR A 90 6.18 -6.99 -1.83
N TYR A 91 7.22 -7.63 -1.29
CA TYR A 91 8.41 -8.01 -2.05
C TYR A 91 8.55 -9.52 -2.28
N SER A 92 7.43 -10.27 -2.21
CA SER A 92 7.41 -11.70 -2.52
C SER A 92 6.21 -12.08 -3.40
N GLY A 93 6.25 -13.29 -3.96
CA GLY A 93 5.12 -13.89 -4.69
C GLY A 93 4.61 -13.04 -5.86
N LEU A 94 3.28 -13.06 -6.02
CA LEU A 94 2.57 -12.40 -7.12
C LEU A 94 2.70 -10.87 -7.08
N HIS A 95 2.63 -10.26 -5.90
CA HIS A 95 2.73 -8.82 -5.77
C HIS A 95 4.12 -8.32 -6.22
N ALA A 96 5.20 -9.03 -5.86
CA ALA A 96 6.53 -8.71 -6.38
C ALA A 96 6.64 -8.85 -7.90
N ALA A 97 5.90 -9.78 -8.52
CA ALA A 97 5.83 -9.92 -9.97
C ALA A 97 5.12 -8.74 -10.63
N ALA A 98 3.99 -8.30 -10.07
CA ALA A 98 3.28 -7.10 -10.50
C ALA A 98 4.16 -5.85 -10.35
N MET A 99 4.86 -5.68 -9.23
CA MET A 99 5.75 -4.54 -8.98
C MET A 99 6.87 -4.41 -10.02
N ARG A 100 7.42 -5.52 -10.54
CA ARG A 100 8.43 -5.47 -11.61
C ARG A 100 7.90 -4.92 -12.93
N ARG A 101 6.58 -5.05 -13.16
CA ARG A 101 5.88 -4.53 -14.34
C ARG A 101 5.31 -3.13 -14.12
N GLY A 102 5.42 -2.56 -12.91
CA GLY A 102 4.80 -1.27 -12.58
C GLY A 102 5.15 -0.13 -13.54
N ARG A 103 6.35 -0.14 -14.15
CA ARG A 103 6.75 0.86 -15.16
C ARG A 103 5.96 0.79 -16.48
N ASP A 104 5.32 -0.34 -16.75
CA ASP A 104 4.52 -0.56 -17.95
C ASP A 104 3.16 0.16 -17.82
N TRP A 105 2.70 0.40 -16.59
CA TRP A 105 1.37 0.95 -16.29
C TRP A 105 1.40 2.32 -15.62
N PHE A 106 2.42 2.61 -14.81
CA PHE A 106 2.46 3.78 -13.95
C PHE A 106 3.51 4.81 -14.38
N HIS A 107 3.19 6.09 -14.19
CA HIS A 107 4.19 7.15 -14.20
C HIS A 107 5.25 6.87 -13.14
N LYS A 108 6.52 7.17 -13.48
CA LYS A 108 7.59 7.18 -12.50
C LYS A 108 7.25 8.23 -11.44
N PRO A 109 7.09 7.84 -10.16
CA PRO A 109 6.57 8.76 -9.16
C PRO A 109 7.63 9.80 -8.80
N ALA A 110 7.20 11.07 -8.78
CA ALA A 110 7.92 12.17 -8.13
C ALA A 110 7.50 12.34 -6.65
N TRP A 111 6.68 11.40 -6.15
CA TRP A 111 6.14 11.31 -4.80
C TRP A 111 6.54 9.97 -4.16
N PRO A 112 6.38 9.77 -2.84
CA PRO A 112 6.56 8.47 -2.22
C PRO A 112 5.55 7.45 -2.78
N PRO A 113 5.94 6.23 -3.21
CA PRO A 113 4.98 5.25 -3.74
C PRO A 113 4.02 4.69 -2.67
N TYR A 114 4.40 4.82 -1.40
CA TYR A 114 3.58 4.42 -0.26
C TYR A 114 4.01 5.21 0.99
N ALA A 115 3.16 5.17 2.03
CA ALA A 115 3.44 5.71 3.36
C ALA A 115 2.98 4.72 4.43
N LEU A 116 3.77 4.62 5.50
CA LEU A 116 3.51 3.80 6.68
C LEU A 116 3.41 4.70 7.91
N TRP A 117 2.54 4.35 8.86
CA TRP A 117 2.49 4.98 10.17
C TRP A 117 1.86 4.03 11.20
N TRP A 118 2.20 4.20 12.46
CA TRP A 118 1.51 3.49 13.55
C TRP A 118 0.19 4.19 13.84
N HIS A 119 -0.90 3.42 13.82
CA HIS A 119 -2.27 3.83 14.09
C HIS A 119 -2.73 3.26 15.42
N ASP A 120 -3.19 4.12 16.33
CA ASP A 120 -3.62 3.76 17.68
C ASP A 120 -5.12 4.01 17.94
N GLY A 121 -5.84 4.49 16.92
CA GLY A 121 -7.29 4.68 16.99
C GLY A 121 -8.06 3.37 17.09
N ALA A 122 -9.24 3.44 17.72
CA ALA A 122 -10.15 2.29 17.83
C ALA A 122 -10.78 1.92 16.48
N ASP A 123 -11.08 2.91 15.65
CA ASP A 123 -11.58 2.73 14.28
C ASP A 123 -10.43 2.70 13.28
N PRO A 124 -10.58 2.06 12.10
CA PRO A 124 -9.58 2.13 11.04
C PRO A 124 -9.31 3.57 10.59
N PRO A 125 -8.08 3.88 10.11
CA PRO A 125 -7.80 5.18 9.54
C PRO A 125 -8.65 5.39 8.28
N ILE A 126 -8.97 6.65 7.98
CA ILE A 126 -9.71 6.99 6.77
C ILE A 126 -8.77 7.47 5.65
N TRP A 127 -9.23 7.44 4.40
CA TRP A 127 -8.45 7.89 3.23
C TRP A 127 -7.87 9.31 3.39
N ALA A 128 -8.63 10.23 4.00
CA ALA A 128 -8.16 11.59 4.28
C ALA A 128 -6.99 11.65 5.26
N GLU A 129 -6.90 10.73 6.23
CA GLU A 129 -5.70 10.60 7.05
C GLU A 129 -4.54 10.04 6.24
N ALA A 130 -4.77 8.99 5.47
CA ALA A 130 -3.76 8.35 4.64
C ALA A 130 -3.07 9.34 3.68
N VAL A 131 -3.85 10.19 3.01
CA VAL A 131 -3.33 11.26 2.15
C VAL A 131 -2.51 12.30 2.93
N ARG A 132 -2.92 12.67 4.16
CA ARG A 132 -2.13 13.58 5.00
C ARG A 132 -0.79 12.96 5.41
N ARG A 133 -0.76 11.67 5.76
CA ARG A 133 0.46 10.92 6.11
C ARG A 133 1.40 10.83 4.91
N HIS A 134 0.85 10.54 3.74
CA HIS A 134 1.58 10.52 2.48
C HIS A 134 2.21 11.88 2.14
N ALA A 135 1.42 12.96 2.24
CA ALA A 135 1.91 14.32 2.07
C ALA A 135 3.03 14.66 3.06
N HIS A 136 2.86 14.30 4.34
CA HIS A 136 3.89 14.50 5.36
C HIS A 136 5.22 13.83 4.99
N LEU A 137 5.17 12.56 4.55
CA LEU A 137 6.37 11.83 4.10
C LEU A 137 7.02 12.50 2.89
N GLN A 138 6.23 13.04 1.97
CA GLN A 138 6.75 13.76 0.81
C GLN A 138 7.45 15.06 1.22
N ASP A 139 6.90 15.80 2.18
CA ASP A 139 7.39 17.13 2.58
C ASP A 139 8.56 17.08 3.56
N HIS A 140 8.57 16.10 4.47
CA HIS A 140 9.51 16.04 5.59
C HIS A 140 10.48 14.86 5.52
N GLY A 141 10.28 13.94 4.57
CA GLY A 141 10.93 12.64 4.59
C GLY A 141 10.41 11.76 5.73
N ALA A 142 11.11 10.65 5.98
CA ALA A 142 10.67 9.66 6.96
C ALA A 142 10.81 10.17 8.41
N THR A 143 9.69 10.20 9.13
CA THR A 143 9.61 10.50 10.57
C THR A 143 8.62 9.53 11.25
N PRO A 144 8.52 9.50 12.59
CA PRO A 144 7.50 8.68 13.27
C PRO A 144 6.06 8.99 12.84
N THR A 145 5.80 10.21 12.35
CA THR A 145 4.49 10.62 11.82
C THR A 145 4.12 9.87 10.55
N ALA A 146 5.07 9.66 9.64
CA ALA A 146 4.91 8.89 8.42
C ALA A 146 6.29 8.50 7.87
N PHE A 147 6.46 7.24 7.48
CA PHE A 147 7.74 6.69 7.06
C PHE A 147 7.58 5.66 5.94
N ASP A 148 8.72 5.11 5.48
CA ASP A 148 8.77 4.01 4.53
C ASP A 148 9.58 2.85 5.10
N LEU A 149 9.58 1.72 4.40
CA LEU A 149 10.31 0.52 4.83
C LEU A 149 11.84 0.66 4.78
N ARG A 150 12.39 1.72 4.17
CA ARG A 150 13.84 1.98 4.15
C ARG A 150 14.30 2.66 5.43
N ARG A 151 13.42 3.46 6.06
CA ARG A 151 13.63 4.10 7.35
C ARG A 151 12.43 3.84 8.28
N PRO A 152 12.26 2.59 8.73
CA PRO A 152 11.12 2.22 9.58
C PRO A 152 11.29 2.75 11.01
N PHE A 153 10.17 3.00 11.66
CA PHE A 153 10.10 3.37 13.08
C PHE A 153 9.24 2.37 13.85
N ASP A 154 9.54 2.15 15.12
CA ASP A 154 8.71 1.37 16.03
C ASP A 154 7.51 2.15 16.57
N ARG A 155 6.67 1.46 17.35
CA ARG A 155 5.46 2.03 17.95
C ARG A 155 5.74 3.18 18.91
N ALA A 156 6.96 3.27 19.45
CA ALA A 156 7.41 4.35 20.30
C ALA A 156 8.05 5.51 19.49
N GLY A 157 8.14 5.37 18.16
CA GLY A 157 8.75 6.35 17.28
C GLY A 157 10.28 6.30 17.25
N ALA A 158 10.89 5.21 17.73
CA ALA A 158 12.33 5.01 17.58
C ALA A 158 12.66 4.38 16.22
N PRO A 159 13.73 4.78 15.53
CA PRO A 159 14.19 4.09 14.32
C PRO A 159 14.42 2.60 14.62
N MET A 160 13.96 1.74 13.72
CA MET A 160 14.13 0.30 13.85
C MET A 160 14.86 -0.30 12.64
N VAL A 161 15.23 -1.58 12.77
CA VAL A 161 15.71 -2.40 11.65
C VAL A 161 14.76 -3.59 11.55
N LEU A 162 14.29 -3.88 10.33
CA LEU A 162 13.38 -4.99 10.11
C LEU A 162 14.07 -6.33 10.40
N ASP A 163 13.36 -7.21 11.10
CA ASP A 163 13.83 -8.57 11.38
C ASP A 163 13.78 -9.43 10.11
N ARG A 164 14.96 -9.79 9.62
CA ARG A 164 15.14 -10.58 8.39
C ARG A 164 14.67 -12.03 8.54
N ASP A 165 14.80 -12.61 9.72
CA ASP A 165 14.39 -13.99 9.97
C ASP A 165 12.87 -14.06 10.08
N ARG A 166 12.25 -13.06 10.72
CA ARG A 166 10.80 -12.88 10.71
C ARG A 166 10.27 -12.71 9.28
N ILE A 167 10.87 -11.83 8.48
CA ILE A 167 10.48 -11.67 7.07
C ILE A 167 10.58 -13.01 6.33
N ARG A 168 11.67 -13.76 6.50
CA ARG A 168 11.85 -15.06 5.82
C ARG A 168 10.78 -16.07 6.20
N ALA A 169 10.41 -16.13 7.48
CA ALA A 169 9.35 -17.01 7.98
C ALA A 169 7.95 -16.63 7.48
N LEU A 170 7.73 -15.35 7.17
CA LEU A 170 6.44 -14.83 6.68
C LEU A 170 6.26 -14.96 5.16
N LYS A 171 7.35 -15.15 4.40
CA LYS A 171 7.24 -15.32 2.95
C LYS A 171 6.44 -16.58 2.63
N PRO A 172 5.53 -16.54 1.65
CA PRO A 172 4.91 -17.76 1.15
C PRO A 172 6.03 -18.72 0.70
N ALA A 173 5.85 -20.01 0.99
CA ALA A 173 6.74 -21.03 0.46
C ALA A 173 6.83 -20.86 -1.07
N ARG A 174 8.01 -21.06 -1.66
CA ARG A 174 8.09 -21.12 -3.13
C ARG A 174 7.24 -22.31 -3.53
N ASP A 175 6.15 -22.06 -4.24
CA ASP A 175 5.41 -23.13 -4.89
C ASP A 175 6.42 -23.93 -5.72
N ALA A 176 6.56 -25.22 -5.39
CA ALA A 176 7.31 -26.15 -6.22
C ALA A 176 6.58 -26.19 -7.55
N THR A 177 7.28 -25.77 -8.61
CA THR A 177 6.78 -25.72 -9.98
C THR A 177 6.32 -27.09 -10.46
#